data_AF-A6BGW7-F1
#
_entry.id   AF-A6BGW7-F1
#
_cell.length_a   1.000
_cell.length_b   1.000
_cell.length_c   1.000
_cell.angle_alpha   90.00
_cell.angle_beta   90.00
_cell.angle_gamma   90.00
#
_symmetry.space_group_name_H-M   'P 1'
#
loop_
_entity.id
_entity.type
_entity.pdbx_description
1 polymer ?
#
loop_
_entity_poly.entity_id
_entity_poly.type
_entity_poly.pdbx_seq_one_letter_code
_entity_poly.pdbx_strand_id
1 'polypeptide(L)'
;MIYKFFSLCYNEFNTFLGGVEMTTNVDLEKLQKDAVDIFNQGFACSESVIYAIKENFELDMSDDAIAMSSGFPWGLGGGGCICGALAGATMCIGYFFGRKTPGDPKINRCFKLSNEIHDFFKEYCGATCCRVLTKGKEKNSPERKAQCTDFVAATVKKTAEIILRELAADEAEK
;
A
#
# COMPACT_ATOMS: atom_id res chain seq x y z
N MET A 1 32.10 24.99 -21.26
CA MET A 1 31.63 23.93 -22.17
C MET A 1 32.29 22.58 -21.84
N ILE A 2 32.36 22.16 -20.57
CA ILE A 2 32.93 20.84 -20.17
C ILE A 2 32.34 20.37 -18.81
N TYR A 3 31.01 20.34 -18.64
CA TYR A 3 30.38 19.70 -17.46
C TYR A 3 28.97 19.18 -17.79
N LYS A 4 28.84 18.46 -18.91
CA LYS A 4 27.54 17.88 -19.32
C LYS A 4 27.65 16.41 -19.75
N PHE A 5 28.62 15.68 -19.22
CA PHE A 5 28.97 14.33 -19.71
C PHE A 5 29.13 13.25 -18.63
N PHE A 6 28.65 13.47 -17.40
CA PHE A 6 28.86 12.51 -16.29
C PHE A 6 27.58 12.02 -15.59
N SER A 7 26.44 11.99 -16.27
CA SER A 7 25.18 11.47 -15.71
C SER A 7 24.39 10.64 -16.72
N LEU A 8 25.06 9.75 -17.45
CA LEU A 8 24.43 8.82 -18.40
C LEU A 8 24.73 7.34 -18.10
N CYS A 9 25.10 7.00 -16.85
CA CYS A 9 25.44 5.62 -16.48
C CYS A 9 24.97 5.20 -15.08
N TYR A 10 23.84 5.69 -14.59
CA TYR A 10 23.16 5.08 -13.45
C TYR A 10 21.64 5.15 -13.67
N ASN A 11 21.00 3.99 -13.60
CA ASN A 11 19.55 3.69 -13.64
C ASN A 11 18.87 3.54 -15.03
N GLU A 12 19.18 2.43 -15.71
CA GLU A 12 18.24 1.77 -16.65
C GLU A 12 17.22 0.88 -15.90
N PHE A 13 16.50 1.41 -14.90
CA PHE A 13 15.51 0.64 -14.12
C PHE A 13 14.17 1.36 -13.92
N ASN A 14 13.82 2.31 -14.79
CA ASN A 14 12.50 2.93 -14.79
C ASN A 14 11.57 2.19 -15.76
N THR A 15 10.63 1.43 -15.22
CA THR A 15 9.62 0.70 -15.99
C THR A 15 8.44 1.61 -16.32
N PHE A 16 8.29 1.96 -17.60
CA PHE A 16 7.21 2.81 -18.10
C PHE A 16 5.90 1.99 -18.18
N LEU A 17 5.00 2.17 -17.21
CA LEU A 17 3.63 1.66 -17.29
C LEU A 17 2.65 2.83 -17.32
N GLY A 18 2.06 3.10 -18.49
CA GLY A 18 0.98 4.07 -18.62
C GLY A 18 1.32 5.51 -18.21
N GLY A 19 2.61 5.88 -18.20
CA GLY A 19 3.09 7.22 -17.88
C GLY A 19 3.44 7.50 -16.42
N VAL A 20 3.60 6.48 -15.58
CA VAL A 20 4.05 6.64 -14.18
C VAL A 20 5.50 6.14 -14.05
N GLU A 21 6.40 7.02 -13.60
CA GLU A 21 7.78 6.70 -13.25
C GLU A 21 7.79 6.02 -11.86
N MET A 22 8.45 4.86 -11.75
CA MET A 22 8.51 4.07 -10.52
C MET A 22 9.70 3.10 -10.55
N THR A 23 10.14 2.64 -9.37
CA THR A 23 11.10 1.54 -9.21
C THR A 23 10.40 0.24 -8.81
N THR A 24 10.93 -0.90 -9.29
CA THR A 24 10.56 -2.25 -8.85
C THR A 24 11.63 -2.91 -7.97
N ASN A 25 12.76 -2.25 -7.73
CA ASN A 25 13.80 -2.70 -6.81
C ASN A 25 13.45 -2.29 -5.36
N VAL A 26 12.42 -2.93 -4.81
CA VAL A 26 11.89 -2.59 -3.49
C VAL A 26 12.47 -3.51 -2.42
N ASP A 27 13.14 -2.94 -1.44
CA ASP A 27 13.53 -3.64 -0.20
C ASP A 27 12.29 -3.80 0.71
N LEU A 28 11.79 -5.03 0.81
CA LEU A 28 10.60 -5.34 1.60
C LEU A 28 10.79 -5.10 3.10
N GLU A 29 12.00 -5.30 3.64
CA GLU A 29 12.26 -5.07 5.07
C GLU A 29 12.26 -3.58 5.37
N LYS A 30 12.93 -2.78 4.51
CA LYS A 30 12.89 -1.32 4.62
C LYS A 30 11.46 -0.79 4.48
N LEU A 31 10.70 -1.27 3.50
CA LEU A 31 9.31 -0.87 3.28
C LEU A 31 8.42 -1.15 4.51
N GLN A 32 8.58 -2.31 5.15
CA GLN A 32 7.87 -2.62 6.39
C GLN A 32 8.28 -1.67 7.51
N LYS A 33 9.58 -1.40 7.66
CA LYS A 33 10.11 -0.48 8.66
C LYS A 33 9.56 0.93 8.48
N ASP A 34 9.54 1.46 7.26
CA ASP A 34 9.02 2.80 6.97
C ASP A 34 7.53 2.91 7.31
N ALA A 35 6.73 1.88 7.00
CA ALA A 35 5.31 1.84 7.34
C ALA A 35 5.08 1.85 8.86
N VAL A 36 5.88 1.09 9.61
CA VAL A 36 5.83 1.03 11.07
C VAL A 36 6.26 2.36 11.69
N ASP A 37 7.35 2.94 11.20
CA ASP A 37 7.90 4.18 11.72
C ASP A 37 6.92 5.33 11.52
N ILE A 38 6.38 5.51 10.31
CA ILE A 38 5.44 6.60 10.04
C ILE A 38 4.13 6.42 10.82
N PHE A 39 3.66 5.17 11.01
CA PHE A 39 2.51 4.87 11.85
C PHE A 39 2.74 5.28 13.31
N ASN A 40 3.95 5.12 13.82
CA ASN A 40 4.31 5.52 15.18
C ASN A 40 4.61 7.03 15.31
N GLN A 41 4.80 7.74 14.19
CA GLN A 41 5.04 9.19 14.15
C GLN A 41 3.77 10.03 13.98
N GLY A 42 2.59 9.41 13.87
CA GLY A 42 1.30 10.10 13.92
C GLY A 42 0.38 9.78 12.74
N PHE A 43 0.88 9.12 11.70
CA PHE A 43 0.01 8.62 10.64
C PHE A 43 -0.82 7.44 11.17
N ALA A 44 -2.00 7.28 10.59
CA ALA A 44 -2.88 6.17 10.86
C ALA A 44 -2.67 5.00 9.89
N CYS A 45 -3.26 3.85 10.20
CA CYS A 45 -2.95 2.60 9.52
C CYS A 45 -3.19 2.59 8.00
N SER A 46 -4.20 3.29 7.48
CA SER A 46 -4.41 3.45 6.03
C SER A 46 -3.34 4.34 5.40
N GLU A 47 -3.07 5.47 6.04
CA GLU A 47 -2.09 6.48 5.60
C GLU A 47 -0.68 5.88 5.55
N SER A 48 -0.29 5.12 6.58
CA SER A 48 1.03 4.50 6.67
C SER A 48 1.31 3.49 5.56
N VAL A 49 0.30 2.73 5.13
CA VAL A 49 0.45 1.78 4.01
C VAL A 49 0.67 2.53 2.70
N ILE A 50 -0.14 3.57 2.43
CA ILE A 50 0.00 4.38 1.22
C ILE A 50 1.34 5.10 1.20
N TYR A 51 1.74 5.71 2.32
CA TYR A 51 3.03 6.37 2.47
C TYR A 51 4.18 5.43 2.14
N ALA A 52 4.24 4.25 2.79
CA ALA A 52 5.35 3.33 2.58
C ALA A 52 5.43 2.80 1.14
N ILE A 53 4.28 2.54 0.49
CA ILE A 53 4.24 2.15 -0.92
C ILE A 53 4.70 3.30 -1.82
N LYS A 54 4.18 4.52 -1.61
CA LYS A 54 4.58 5.71 -2.36
C LYS A 54 6.09 5.91 -2.32
N GLU A 55 6.67 5.95 -1.13
CA GLU A 55 8.10 6.27 -0.95
C GLU A 55 9.01 5.16 -1.49
N ASN A 56 8.68 3.88 -1.25
CA ASN A 56 9.58 2.78 -1.62
C ASN A 56 9.46 2.34 -3.08
N PHE A 57 8.34 2.65 -3.76
CA PHE A 57 8.22 2.50 -5.21
C PHE A 57 8.59 3.79 -5.98
N GLU A 58 9.01 4.85 -5.27
CA GLU A 58 9.35 6.17 -5.84
C GLU A 58 8.23 6.73 -6.74
N LEU A 59 6.99 6.57 -6.29
CA LEU A 59 5.83 6.98 -7.07
C LEU A 59 5.67 8.49 -7.05
N ASP A 60 5.46 9.09 -8.23
CA ASP A 60 4.92 10.45 -8.35
C ASP A 60 3.41 10.46 -8.03
N MET A 61 3.10 10.19 -6.76
CA MET A 61 1.74 10.16 -6.20
C MET A 61 1.54 11.39 -5.30
N SER A 62 0.49 12.16 -5.57
CA SER A 62 0.10 13.30 -4.71
C SER A 62 -0.18 12.84 -3.27
N ASP A 63 0.20 13.67 -2.30
CA ASP A 63 -0.18 13.49 -0.88
C ASP A 63 -1.69 13.55 -0.67
N ASP A 64 -2.46 14.02 -1.66
CA ASP A 64 -3.92 13.89 -1.67
C ASP A 64 -4.37 12.44 -1.50
N ALA A 65 -3.60 11.46 -1.98
CA ALA A 65 -3.91 10.05 -1.76
C ALA A 65 -3.88 9.67 -0.27
N ILE A 66 -2.93 10.23 0.49
CA ILE A 66 -2.84 10.07 1.95
C ILE A 66 -4.04 10.75 2.60
N ALA A 67 -4.33 12.01 2.24
CA ALA A 67 -5.47 12.76 2.77
C ALA A 67 -6.83 12.08 2.48
N MET A 68 -7.01 11.51 1.29
CA MET A 68 -8.19 10.72 0.92
C MET A 68 -8.34 9.48 1.81
N SER A 69 -7.23 8.92 2.30
CA SER A 69 -7.23 7.72 3.15
C SER A 69 -7.48 8.01 4.63
N SER A 70 -7.48 9.28 5.06
CA SER A 70 -7.68 9.70 6.45
C SER A 70 -9.07 9.42 7.02
N GLY A 71 -10.03 8.99 6.18
CA GLY A 71 -11.36 8.53 6.61
C GLY A 71 -11.44 7.07 7.08
N PHE A 72 -10.39 6.26 6.86
CA PHE A 72 -10.29 4.84 7.22
C PHE A 72 -9.62 4.46 8.57
N PRO A 73 -8.97 5.37 9.33
CA PRO A 73 -8.51 5.07 10.68
C PRO A 73 -9.65 4.74 11.63
N TRP A 74 -9.45 3.72 12.48
CA TRP A 74 -10.51 3.14 13.32
C TRP A 74 -11.66 2.51 12.52
N GLY A 75 -11.46 2.33 11.21
CA GLY A 75 -12.48 2.05 10.20
C GLY A 75 -12.74 3.28 9.34
N LEU A 76 -13.75 3.37 8.50
CA LEU A 76 -15.02 3.83 9.09
C LEU A 76 -14.79 4.56 10.42
N GLY A 77 -14.41 5.84 10.36
CA GLY A 77 -13.85 6.69 11.42
C GLY A 77 -14.42 6.52 12.82
N GLY A 78 -14.18 5.37 13.46
CA GLY A 78 -14.80 4.92 14.71
C GLY A 78 -16.06 4.04 14.54
N GLY A 79 -16.66 3.98 13.35
CA GLY A 79 -17.76 3.07 12.99
C GLY A 79 -17.37 1.58 12.96
N GLY A 80 -16.08 1.24 12.89
CA GLY A 80 -15.59 -0.10 13.21
C GLY A 80 -15.76 -1.19 12.13
N CYS A 81 -16.03 -0.84 10.87
CA CYS A 81 -15.97 -1.81 9.77
C CYS A 81 -14.54 -1.96 9.24
N ILE A 82 -14.29 -1.97 7.92
CA ILE A 82 -13.00 -2.39 7.33
C ILE A 82 -11.77 -1.77 8.01
N CYS A 83 -10.74 -2.57 8.28
CA CYS A 83 -9.46 -2.10 8.82
C CYS A 83 -8.79 -1.09 7.89
N GLY A 84 -8.23 -0.02 8.45
CA GLY A 84 -7.55 1.02 7.67
C GLY A 84 -6.35 0.52 6.87
N ALA A 85 -5.52 -0.38 7.43
CA ALA A 85 -4.38 -0.95 6.70
C ALA A 85 -4.85 -1.71 5.44
N LEU A 86 -5.91 -2.51 5.55
CA LEU A 86 -6.49 -3.23 4.42
C LEU A 86 -7.12 -2.27 3.39
N ALA A 87 -7.77 -1.20 3.84
CA ALA A 87 -8.31 -0.18 2.95
C ALA A 87 -7.20 0.54 2.18
N GLY A 88 -6.12 0.96 2.86
CA GLY A 88 -4.95 1.58 2.24
C GLY A 88 -4.27 0.66 1.22
N ALA A 89 -4.10 -0.62 1.55
CA ALA A 89 -3.59 -1.62 0.62
C ALA A 89 -4.48 -1.78 -0.63
N THR A 90 -5.79 -1.83 -0.45
CA THR A 90 -6.76 -1.91 -1.55
C THR A 90 -6.67 -0.67 -2.44
N MET A 91 -6.47 0.52 -1.87
CA MET A 91 -6.23 1.75 -2.62
C MET A 91 -4.94 1.67 -3.45
N CYS A 92 -3.85 1.16 -2.88
CA CYS A 92 -2.60 0.93 -3.62
C CYS A 92 -2.81 -0.05 -4.78
N ILE A 93 -3.48 -1.19 -4.58
CA ILE A 93 -3.81 -2.11 -5.68
C ILE A 93 -4.59 -1.41 -6.79
N GLY A 94 -5.56 -0.56 -6.43
CA GLY A 94 -6.30 0.26 -7.38
C GLY A 94 -5.46 1.30 -8.11
N TYR A 95 -4.43 1.85 -7.48
CA TYR A 95 -3.50 2.78 -8.12
C TYR A 95 -2.71 2.10 -9.25
N PHE A 96 -2.19 0.90 -9.01
CA PHE A 96 -1.39 0.15 -9.99
C PHE A 96 -2.25 -0.53 -11.07
N PHE A 97 -3.34 -1.19 -10.68
CA PHE A 97 -4.08 -2.12 -11.55
C PHE A 97 -5.55 -1.73 -11.77
N GLY A 98 -5.97 -0.57 -11.27
CA GLY A 98 -7.31 -0.04 -11.45
C GLY A 98 -7.54 0.58 -12.83
N ARG A 99 -8.73 1.13 -13.00
CA ARG A 99 -9.15 1.84 -14.22
C ARG A 99 -9.32 3.34 -13.96
N LYS A 100 -9.09 4.14 -15.00
CA LYS A 100 -9.40 5.58 -15.02
C LYS A 100 -10.60 5.90 -15.93
N THR A 101 -10.87 5.03 -16.91
CA THR A 101 -11.95 5.20 -17.89
C THR A 101 -13.13 4.29 -17.54
N PRO A 102 -14.37 4.79 -17.50
CA PRO A 102 -15.55 3.96 -17.34
C PRO A 102 -15.60 2.85 -18.41
N GLY A 103 -15.97 1.63 -17.99
CA GLY A 103 -16.06 0.48 -18.89
C GLY A 103 -14.76 -0.27 -19.17
N ASP A 104 -13.60 0.24 -18.76
CA ASP A 104 -12.32 -0.46 -18.93
C ASP A 104 -12.31 -1.80 -18.16
N PRO A 105 -12.07 -2.95 -18.84
CA PRO A 105 -12.09 -4.26 -18.22
C PRO A 105 -10.92 -4.52 -17.25
N LYS A 106 -9.88 -3.66 -17.21
CA LYS A 106 -8.77 -3.76 -16.24
C LYS A 106 -9.24 -3.83 -14.79
N ILE A 107 -10.40 -3.25 -14.48
CA ILE A 107 -11.02 -3.34 -13.15
C ILE A 107 -11.19 -4.78 -12.65
N ASN A 108 -11.38 -5.75 -13.55
CA ASN A 108 -11.51 -7.16 -13.18
C ASN A 108 -10.23 -7.72 -12.57
N ARG A 109 -9.05 -7.28 -13.03
CA ARG A 109 -7.76 -7.62 -12.42
C ARG A 109 -7.67 -6.99 -11.03
N CYS A 110 -7.96 -5.69 -10.93
CA CYS A 110 -8.00 -4.99 -9.64
C CYS A 110 -8.88 -5.72 -8.62
N PHE A 111 -10.08 -6.17 -9.00
CA PHE A 111 -10.97 -6.90 -8.10
C PHE A 111 -10.37 -8.22 -7.59
N LYS A 112 -9.72 -8.99 -8.47
CA LYS A 112 -9.05 -10.24 -8.08
C LYS A 112 -7.92 -9.98 -7.08
N LEU A 113 -7.07 -8.99 -7.36
CA LEU A 113 -5.95 -8.64 -6.49
C LEU A 113 -6.42 -8.03 -5.16
N SER A 114 -7.49 -7.23 -5.18
CA SER A 114 -8.14 -6.74 -3.96
C SER A 114 -8.74 -7.87 -3.12
N ASN A 115 -9.29 -8.92 -3.75
CA ASN A 115 -9.75 -10.10 -3.04
C ASN A 115 -8.59 -10.92 -2.47
N GLU A 116 -7.47 -11.04 -3.19
CA GLU A 116 -6.26 -11.73 -2.67
C GLU A 116 -5.72 -11.05 -1.40
N ILE A 117 -5.55 -9.73 -1.40
CA ILE A 117 -5.09 -9.02 -0.20
C ILE A 117 -6.11 -9.08 0.95
N HIS A 118 -7.41 -9.08 0.63
CA HIS A 118 -8.47 -9.28 1.61
C HIS A 118 -8.35 -10.67 2.28
N ASP A 119 -8.18 -11.73 1.49
CA ASP A 119 -8.14 -13.10 2.00
C ASP A 119 -6.87 -13.33 2.83
N PHE A 120 -5.72 -12.84 2.36
CA PHE A 120 -4.50 -12.81 3.17
C PHE A 120 -4.72 -12.08 4.49
N PHE A 121 -5.27 -10.86 4.45
CA PHE A 121 -5.46 -10.06 5.66
C PHE A 121 -6.38 -10.78 6.64
N LYS A 122 -7.47 -11.40 6.15
CA LYS A 122 -8.41 -12.16 6.97
C LYS A 122 -7.75 -13.39 7.59
N GLU A 123 -6.93 -14.11 6.83
CA GLU A 123 -6.20 -15.29 7.32
C GLU A 123 -5.17 -14.92 8.38
N TYR A 124 -4.36 -13.89 8.12
CA TYR A 124 -3.31 -13.45 9.03
C TYR A 124 -3.86 -12.74 10.29
N CYS A 125 -4.79 -11.81 10.12
CA CYS A 125 -5.31 -10.96 11.20
C CYS A 125 -6.56 -11.55 11.90
N GLY A 126 -7.21 -12.55 11.30
CA GLY A 126 -8.40 -13.24 11.82
C GLY A 126 -9.75 -12.61 11.44
N ALA A 127 -9.79 -11.36 10.99
CA ALA A 127 -10.99 -10.68 10.50
C ALA A 127 -10.62 -9.47 9.63
N THR A 128 -11.61 -8.84 9.00
CA THR A 128 -11.38 -7.60 8.22
C THR A 128 -12.03 -6.37 8.87
N CYS A 129 -13.06 -6.54 9.70
CA CYS A 129 -13.68 -5.46 10.45
C CYS A 129 -12.86 -5.09 11.69
N CYS A 130 -12.46 -3.81 11.78
CA CYS A 130 -11.70 -3.23 12.89
C CYS A 130 -12.36 -3.50 14.26
N ARG A 131 -13.70 -3.42 14.37
CA ARG A 131 -14.42 -3.74 15.62
C ARG A 131 -14.17 -5.17 16.09
N VAL A 132 -14.11 -6.13 15.16
CA VAL A 132 -13.86 -7.54 15.49
C VAL A 132 -12.40 -7.71 15.92
N LEU A 133 -11.49 -7.14 15.13
CA LEU A 133 -10.04 -7.21 15.38
C LEU A 133 -9.63 -6.60 16.72
N THR A 134 -10.28 -5.51 17.12
CA THR A 134 -9.91 -4.75 18.34
C THR A 134 -10.90 -4.98 19.48
N LYS A 135 -11.69 -6.06 19.42
CA LYS A 135 -12.67 -6.39 20.46
C LYS A 135 -11.96 -6.54 21.81
N GLY A 136 -12.46 -5.84 22.83
CA GLY A 136 -11.89 -5.86 24.18
C GLY A 136 -10.63 -5.02 24.35
N LYS A 137 -10.22 -4.22 23.35
CA LYS A 137 -9.06 -3.34 23.44
C LYS A 137 -9.46 -1.88 23.44
N GLU A 138 -9.02 -1.14 24.45
CA GLU A 138 -9.22 0.30 24.54
C GLU A 138 -8.57 1.03 23.35
N LYS A 139 -9.21 2.10 22.89
CA LYS A 139 -8.89 2.77 21.61
C LYS A 139 -7.42 3.21 21.53
N ASN A 140 -6.90 3.79 22.60
CA ASN A 140 -5.53 4.30 22.67
C ASN A 140 -4.62 3.41 23.52
N SER A 141 -4.98 2.13 23.71
CA SER A 141 -4.14 1.21 24.48
C SER A 141 -2.85 0.86 23.73
N PRO A 142 -1.71 0.70 24.44
CA PRO A 142 -0.47 0.20 23.85
C PRO A 142 -0.65 -1.16 23.18
N GLU A 143 -1.48 -2.04 23.74
CA GLU A 143 -1.80 -3.35 23.17
C GLU A 143 -2.47 -3.23 21.79
N ARG A 144 -3.47 -2.36 21.66
CA ARG A 144 -4.11 -2.10 20.37
C ARG A 144 -3.12 -1.47 19.39
N LYS A 145 -2.29 -0.53 19.84
CA LYS A 145 -1.28 0.10 18.99
C LYS A 145 -0.30 -0.95 18.46
N ALA A 146 0.24 -1.83 19.31
CA ALA A 146 1.14 -2.91 18.91
C ALA A 146 0.50 -3.87 17.90
N GLN A 147 -0.75 -4.28 18.11
CA GLN A 147 -1.48 -5.11 17.16
C GLN A 147 -1.69 -4.40 15.81
N CYS A 148 -2.09 -3.12 15.83
CA CYS A 148 -2.24 -2.36 14.59
C CYS A 148 -0.89 -2.14 13.89
N THR A 149 0.22 -2.04 14.62
CA THR A 149 1.57 -1.98 14.05
C THR A 149 1.92 -3.26 13.30
N ASP A 150 1.66 -4.43 13.89
CA ASP A 150 1.85 -5.73 13.22
C ASP A 150 0.98 -5.84 11.96
N PHE A 151 -0.28 -5.44 12.03
CA PHE A 151 -1.18 -5.44 10.87
C PHE A 151 -0.68 -4.53 9.75
N VAL A 152 -0.20 -3.32 10.06
CA VAL A 152 0.40 -2.42 9.07
C VAL A 152 1.60 -3.08 8.41
N ALA A 153 2.53 -3.63 9.20
CA ALA A 153 3.75 -4.27 8.70
C ALA A 153 3.46 -5.48 7.79
N ALA A 154 2.54 -6.37 8.20
CA ALA A 154 2.17 -7.54 7.41
C ALA A 154 1.44 -7.16 6.11
N THR A 155 0.49 -6.21 6.21
CA THR A 155 -0.33 -5.80 5.07
C THR A 155 0.49 -5.08 4.01
N VAL A 156 1.37 -4.15 4.41
CA VAL A 156 2.19 -3.39 3.45
C VAL A 156 3.14 -4.32 2.69
N LYS A 157 3.74 -5.29 3.37
CA LYS A 157 4.62 -6.29 2.75
C LYS A 157 3.87 -7.10 1.70
N LYS A 158 2.73 -7.68 2.08
CA LYS A 158 1.94 -8.50 1.14
C LYS A 158 1.46 -7.68 -0.06
N THR A 159 1.09 -6.42 0.18
CA THR A 159 0.68 -5.50 -0.89
C THR A 159 1.83 -5.29 -1.88
N ALA A 160 3.04 -5.02 -1.39
CA ALA A 160 4.22 -4.89 -2.23
C ALA A 160 4.56 -6.19 -2.98
N GLU A 161 4.48 -7.35 -2.33
CA GLU A 161 4.68 -8.66 -2.98
C GLU A 161 3.70 -8.89 -4.14
N ILE A 162 2.41 -8.56 -3.95
CA ILE A 162 1.40 -8.65 -5.00
C ILE A 162 1.76 -7.70 -6.15
N ILE A 163 2.08 -6.43 -5.85
CA ILE A 163 2.42 -5.44 -6.86
C ILE A 163 3.63 -5.89 -7.68
N LEU A 164 4.74 -6.25 -7.03
CA LEU A 164 5.97 -6.67 -7.69
C LEU A 164 5.76 -7.90 -8.58
N ARG A 165 5.01 -8.91 -8.09
CA ARG A 165 4.67 -10.10 -8.88
C ARG A 165 3.91 -9.73 -10.15
N GLU A 166 2.90 -8.89 -10.01
CA GLU A 166 2.01 -8.49 -11.10
C GLU A 166 2.71 -7.58 -12.12
N LEU A 167 3.61 -6.71 -11.66
CA LEU A 167 4.46 -5.88 -12.53
C LEU A 167 5.45 -6.73 -13.34
N ALA A 168 6.10 -7.71 -12.70
CA ALA A 168 7.01 -8.63 -13.38
C ALA A 168 6.27 -9.48 -14.44
N ALA A 169 5.03 -9.90 -14.16
CA ALA A 169 4.20 -10.57 -15.15
C ALA A 169 3.85 -9.67 -16.34
N ASP A 170 3.49 -8.41 -16.09
CA ASP A 170 3.19 -7.43 -17.14
C ASP A 170 4.42 -7.11 -18.02
N GLU A 171 5.63 -7.17 -17.46
CA GLU A 171 6.87 -7.01 -18.22
C GLU A 171 7.21 -8.23 -19.08
N ALA A 172 6.96 -9.44 -18.58
CA ALA A 172 7.21 -10.68 -19.33
C ALA A 172 6.26 -10.87 -20.53
N GLU A 173 5.11 -10.19 -20.52
CA GLU A 173 4.13 -10.20 -21.63
C GLU A 173 4.42 -9.16 -22.73
N LYS A 174 5.38 -8.26 -22.52
CA LYS A 174 5.81 -7.25 -23.51
C LYS A 174 6.82 -7.83 -24.50
#